data_AF-A0A1I7FHE4-F1
#
_entry.id   AF-A0A1I7FHE4-F1
#
_cell.length_a   1.000
_cell.length_b   1.000
_cell.length_c   1.000
_cell.angle_alpha   90.00
_cell.angle_beta   90.00
_cell.angle_gamma   90.00
#
_symmetry.space_group_name_H-M   'P 1'
#
loop_
_entity.id
_entity.type
_entity.pdbx_description
1 polymer ?
#
loop_
_entity_poly.entity_id
_entity_poly.type
_entity_poly.pdbx_seq_one_letter_code
_entity_poly.pdbx_strand_id
1 'polypeptide(L)'
;MSSTLFKTIALIGKHKNPDIMTPLLNLAEYLTDRGTSVVLDDLTAMHIGKNQYPVVALEEIGRQADLAIVLGGDGTMLNIARTLVPFSVPLIGINQGRLGFLTDLTVDTMYATLNDMLAGQFIVENRMLLTTEVTRHGESVFKELAFNDVVLHRGISSGMIELEVHINEEYVYSLRSDGLIIATPTGSTAYALSSGGPILHPGLNLMILVPVCPHTLSNRPIVIGADAVIEIKVHYTTETKIYTDSHSWFDLGEHDRVLVRRCPETIKLLHPVHHSYYRMLREKLGWSSILQKNSR
;
A
#
# COMPACT_ATOMS: atom_id res chain seq x y z
N MET A 1 34.80 13.09 -9.35
CA MET A 1 33.65 13.16 -8.42
C MET A 1 32.49 12.48 -9.12
N SER A 2 32.11 11.28 -8.67
CA SER A 2 30.95 10.59 -9.24
C SER A 2 29.70 11.40 -8.89
N SER A 3 28.90 11.83 -9.87
CA SER A 3 27.62 12.48 -9.58
C SER A 3 26.74 11.47 -8.83
N THR A 4 26.24 11.84 -7.65
CA THR A 4 25.26 11.02 -6.93
C THR A 4 23.95 10.99 -7.72
N LEU A 5 23.38 9.80 -7.90
CA LEU A 5 22.13 9.61 -8.66
C LEU A 5 20.95 10.30 -7.97
N PHE A 6 20.95 10.31 -6.64
CA PHE A 6 19.99 10.98 -5.79
C PHE A 6 20.74 12.04 -4.98
N LYS A 7 20.36 13.31 -5.09
CA LYS A 7 21.01 14.42 -4.38
C LYS A 7 20.36 14.67 -3.03
N THR A 8 19.03 14.56 -2.97
CA THR A 8 18.25 14.73 -1.75
C THR A 8 17.49 13.43 -1.44
N ILE A 9 17.78 12.83 -0.29
CA ILE A 9 17.11 11.63 0.20
C ILE A 9 16.33 11.96 1.47
N ALA A 10 15.04 11.66 1.45
CA ALA A 10 14.21 11.71 2.64
C ALA A 10 14.27 10.40 3.42
N LEU A 11 14.44 10.47 4.74
CA LEU A 11 14.35 9.31 5.63
C LEU A 11 13.09 9.42 6.49
N ILE A 12 12.32 8.34 6.49
CA ILE A 12 11.03 8.26 7.18
C ILE A 12 11.03 7.00 8.05
N GLY A 13 10.80 7.15 9.35
CA GLY A 13 10.77 6.07 10.32
C GLY A 13 9.37 5.80 10.84
N LYS A 14 9.10 4.54 11.23
CA LYS A 14 7.84 4.18 11.90
C LYS A 14 7.67 4.95 13.21
N HIS A 15 6.66 5.82 13.26
CA HIS A 15 6.27 6.56 14.46
C HIS A 15 5.87 5.58 15.57
N LYS A 16 6.37 5.78 16.79
CA LYS A 16 6.17 4.91 17.98
C LYS A 16 6.98 3.62 18.06
N ASN A 17 8.00 3.44 17.22
CA ASN A 17 8.98 2.37 17.44
C ASN A 17 10.38 2.96 17.69
N PRO A 18 10.80 3.10 18.96
CA PRO A 18 12.09 3.70 19.31
C PRO A 18 13.27 2.91 18.73
N ASP A 19 13.11 1.61 18.48
CA ASP A 19 14.15 0.75 17.93
C ASP A 19 14.56 1.13 16.49
N ILE A 20 13.76 1.97 15.80
CA ILE A 20 14.07 2.47 14.44
C ILE A 20 15.01 3.66 14.46
N MET A 21 15.05 4.42 15.56
CA MET A 21 15.72 5.72 15.56
C MET A 21 17.23 5.59 15.40
N THR A 22 17.86 4.63 16.09
CA THR A 22 19.31 4.41 15.96
C THR A 22 19.69 3.95 14.55
N PRO A 23 19.08 2.90 13.95
CA PRO A 23 19.31 2.56 12.55
C PRO A 23 19.08 3.72 11.57
N LEU A 24 18.04 4.52 11.79
CA LEU A 24 17.70 5.65 10.93
C LEU A 24 18.76 6.74 10.97
N LEU A 25 19.25 7.11 12.16
CA LEU A 25 20.31 8.10 12.32
C LEU A 25 21.64 7.61 11.76
N ASN A 26 21.98 6.34 11.97
CA ASN A 26 23.19 5.74 11.38
C ASN A 26 23.10 5.74 9.85
N LEU A 27 21.91 5.49 9.29
CA LEU A 27 21.68 5.60 7.85
C LEU A 27 21.81 7.05 7.36
N ALA A 28 21.28 8.02 8.12
CA ALA A 28 21.41 9.44 7.80
C ALA A 28 22.88 9.88 7.73
N GLU A 29 23.70 9.44 8.69
CA GLU A 29 25.14 9.70 8.72
C GLU A 29 25.84 9.05 7.52
N TYR A 30 25.56 7.76 7.28
CA TYR A 30 26.09 7.02 6.14
C TYR A 30 25.81 7.68 4.78
N LEU A 31 24.61 8.25 4.59
CA LEU A 31 24.24 8.96 3.37
C LEU A 31 24.92 10.34 3.27
N THR A 32 25.04 11.05 4.39
CA THR A 32 25.68 12.36 4.46
C THR A 32 27.17 12.28 4.18
N ASP A 33 27.86 11.27 4.71
CA ASP A 33 29.28 11.00 4.44
C ASP A 33 29.58 10.77 2.95
N ARG A 34 28.55 10.41 2.18
CA ARG A 34 28.62 10.21 0.73
C ARG A 34 28.26 11.45 -0.08
N GLY A 35 28.06 12.58 0.59
CA GLY A 35 27.71 13.86 -0.03
C GLY A 35 26.24 13.98 -0.45
N THR A 36 25.34 13.16 0.13
CA THR A 36 23.90 13.25 -0.13
C THR A 36 23.25 14.17 0.90
N SER A 37 22.33 15.03 0.47
CA SER A 37 21.51 15.84 1.38
C SER A 37 20.43 14.96 1.99
N VAL A 38 20.36 14.89 3.32
CA VAL A 38 19.38 14.10 4.05
C VAL A 38 18.35 15.00 4.70
N VAL A 39 17.07 14.67 4.57
CA VAL A 39 15.96 15.34 5.25
C VAL A 39 15.08 14.32 5.97
N LEU A 40 14.42 14.72 7.06
CA LEU A 40 13.54 13.87 7.86
C LEU A 40 12.10 14.39 7.81
N ASP A 41 11.11 13.50 7.90
CA ASP A 41 9.73 13.92 8.12
C ASP A 41 9.47 14.35 9.58
N ASP A 42 8.46 15.20 9.76
CA ASP A 42 8.09 15.77 11.06
C ASP A 42 7.85 14.70 12.14
N LEU A 43 7.10 13.66 11.82
CA LEU A 43 6.69 12.64 12.78
C LEU A 43 7.85 11.73 13.17
N THR A 44 8.81 11.50 12.28
CA THR A 44 10.08 10.82 12.61
C THR A 44 10.94 11.71 13.50
N ALA A 45 11.12 12.97 13.13
CA ALA A 45 11.96 13.90 13.86
C ALA A 45 11.48 14.14 15.31
N MET A 46 10.16 14.13 15.56
CA MET A 46 9.59 14.25 16.91
C MET A 46 10.08 13.18 17.91
N HIS A 47 10.55 12.03 17.42
CA HIS A 47 11.02 10.93 18.27
C HIS A 47 12.55 10.88 18.39
N ILE A 48 13.25 11.82 17.77
CA ILE A 48 14.71 11.93 17.80
C ILE A 48 15.10 13.00 18.82
N GLY A 49 15.78 12.59 19.89
CA GLY A 49 16.15 13.50 20.98
C GLY A 49 17.10 14.65 20.58
N LYS A 50 18.08 14.38 19.71
CA LYS A 50 18.97 15.39 19.12
C LYS A 50 19.02 15.18 17.61
N ASN A 51 18.24 15.96 16.88
CA ASN A 51 18.23 15.93 15.43
C ASN A 51 19.15 17.01 14.85
N GLN A 52 20.01 16.62 13.92
CA GLN A 52 20.92 17.51 13.18
C GLN A 52 20.53 17.68 11.71
N TYR A 53 19.50 16.97 11.23
CA TYR A 53 19.04 16.98 9.85
C TYR A 53 17.83 17.91 9.69
N PRO A 54 17.67 18.60 8.55
CA PRO A 54 16.48 19.38 8.26
C PRO A 54 15.20 18.54 8.38
N VAL A 55 14.17 19.13 9.01
CA VAL A 55 12.86 18.52 9.16
C VAL A 55 11.90 19.20 8.20
N VAL A 56 11.16 18.41 7.44
CA VAL A 56 10.29 18.87 6.35
C VAL A 56 9.00 18.06 6.35
N ALA A 57 7.87 18.74 6.09
CA ALA A 57 6.59 18.06 5.94
C ALA A 57 6.61 17.10 4.75
N LEU A 58 5.82 16.02 4.80
CA LEU A 58 5.76 15.00 3.74
C LEU A 58 5.45 15.59 2.35
N GLU A 59 4.62 16.62 2.29
CA GLU A 59 4.29 17.32 1.05
C GLU A 59 5.52 18.04 0.46
N GLU A 60 6.34 18.64 1.32
CA GLU A 60 7.58 19.32 0.91
C GLU A 60 8.66 18.31 0.55
N ILE A 61 8.72 17.15 1.24
CA ILE A 61 9.52 16.00 0.81
C ILE A 61 9.15 15.62 -0.62
N GLY A 62 7.85 15.51 -0.93
CA GLY A 62 7.36 15.27 -2.28
C GLY A 62 7.94 16.23 -3.32
N ARG A 63 8.10 17.51 -2.98
CA ARG A 63 8.56 18.54 -3.93
C ARG A 63 10.07 18.56 -4.16
N GLN A 64 10.88 18.07 -3.21
CA GLN A 64 12.34 18.28 -3.24
C GLN A 64 13.18 17.01 -3.17
N ALA A 65 12.61 15.88 -2.74
CA ALA A 65 13.37 14.63 -2.58
C ALA A 65 13.44 13.86 -3.90
N ASP A 66 14.64 13.38 -4.24
CA ASP A 66 14.83 12.50 -5.39
C ASP A 66 14.49 11.04 -5.06
N LEU A 67 14.45 10.70 -3.77
CA LEU A 67 14.20 9.37 -3.22
C LEU A 67 13.73 9.49 -1.77
N ALA A 68 12.77 8.65 -1.37
CA ALA A 68 12.42 8.46 0.03
C ALA A 68 12.72 7.02 0.49
N ILE A 69 13.43 6.89 1.61
CA ILE A 69 13.74 5.61 2.24
C ILE A 69 12.90 5.48 3.51
N VAL A 70 12.06 4.46 3.55
CA VAL A 70 11.11 4.21 4.63
C VAL A 70 11.63 3.07 5.49
N LEU A 71 11.95 3.35 6.75
CA LEU A 71 12.34 2.39 7.77
C LEU A 71 11.11 2.01 8.60
N GLY A 72 10.57 0.83 8.35
CA GLY A 72 9.33 0.37 8.96
C GLY A 72 8.80 -0.90 8.31
N GLY A 73 7.55 -1.25 8.63
CA GLY A 73 6.86 -2.36 7.97
C GLY A 73 6.04 -1.91 6.77
N ASP A 74 5.35 -2.86 6.13
CA ASP A 74 4.45 -2.59 5.00
C ASP A 74 3.41 -1.52 5.32
N GLY A 75 2.85 -1.49 6.54
CA GLY A 75 1.90 -0.44 6.96
C GLY A 75 2.47 0.98 6.91
N THR A 76 3.72 1.15 7.32
CA THR A 76 4.41 2.45 7.23
C THR A 76 4.65 2.81 5.77
N MET A 77 5.12 1.85 4.96
CA MET A 77 5.33 2.06 3.52
C MET A 77 4.03 2.45 2.80
N LEU A 78 2.92 1.76 3.06
CA LEU A 78 1.60 2.05 2.47
C LEU A 78 1.20 3.52 2.70
N ASN A 79 1.29 3.98 3.95
CA ASN A 79 0.91 5.34 4.32
C ASN A 79 1.77 6.39 3.62
N ILE A 80 3.09 6.21 3.63
CA ILE A 80 4.02 7.15 3.00
C ILE A 80 3.86 7.17 1.48
N ALA A 81 3.66 5.99 0.88
CA ALA A 81 3.52 5.88 -0.56
C ALA A 81 2.29 6.64 -1.08
N ARG A 82 1.15 6.57 -0.38
CA ARG A 82 -0.05 7.33 -0.72
C ARG A 82 0.18 8.84 -0.70
N THR A 83 0.90 9.36 0.29
CA THR A 83 1.19 10.79 0.40
C THR A 83 2.16 11.28 -0.66
N LEU A 84 3.12 10.44 -1.07
CA LEU A 84 4.16 10.82 -2.04
C LEU A 84 3.79 10.54 -3.51
N VAL A 85 2.72 9.79 -3.76
CA VAL A 85 2.20 9.49 -5.11
C VAL A 85 2.06 10.71 -6.01
N PRO A 86 1.43 11.83 -5.58
CA PRO A 86 1.24 13.00 -6.45
C PRO A 86 2.54 13.61 -6.95
N PHE A 87 3.66 13.31 -6.28
CA PHE A 87 4.97 13.85 -6.57
C PHE A 87 5.88 12.87 -7.33
N SER A 88 5.43 11.62 -7.51
CA SER A 88 6.20 10.57 -8.19
C SER A 88 7.59 10.29 -7.59
N VAL A 89 7.76 10.54 -6.28
CA VAL A 89 9.00 10.23 -5.56
C VAL A 89 9.17 8.71 -5.44
N PRO A 90 10.30 8.15 -5.88
CA PRO A 90 10.57 6.71 -5.73
C PRO A 90 10.82 6.34 -4.27
N LEU A 91 10.51 5.09 -3.92
CA LEU A 91 10.54 4.59 -2.55
C LEU A 91 11.42 3.35 -2.41
N ILE A 92 12.16 3.28 -1.30
CA ILE A 92 12.83 2.05 -0.83
C ILE A 92 12.33 1.72 0.57
N GLY A 93 11.96 0.46 0.80
CA GLY A 93 11.50 -0.02 2.10
C GLY A 93 12.53 -0.87 2.84
N ILE A 94 12.80 -0.50 4.09
CA ILE A 94 13.70 -1.22 5.00
C ILE A 94 12.90 -1.71 6.21
N ASN A 95 12.84 -3.03 6.40
CA ASN A 95 12.14 -3.66 7.51
C ASN A 95 13.05 -3.88 8.73
N GLN A 96 12.43 -3.84 9.91
CA GLN A 96 13.06 -4.27 11.16
C GLN A 96 12.73 -5.74 11.42
N GLY A 97 13.55 -6.62 10.85
CA GLY A 97 13.41 -8.05 11.02
C GLY A 97 13.19 -8.75 9.68
N ARG A 98 11.97 -9.20 9.44
CA ARG A 98 11.66 -10.03 8.25
C ARG A 98 11.18 -9.18 7.09
N LEU A 99 11.49 -9.63 5.87
CA LEU A 99 11.02 -9.00 4.64
C LEU A 99 9.49 -8.86 4.63
N GLY A 100 9.01 -7.77 4.04
CA GLY A 100 7.60 -7.44 3.83
C GLY A 100 7.23 -7.55 2.36
N PHE A 101 5.96 -7.37 2.00
CA PHE A 101 5.58 -7.32 0.57
C PHE A 101 6.07 -6.05 -0.14
N LEU A 102 6.37 -4.99 0.64
CA LEU A 102 6.78 -3.68 0.14
C LEU A 102 8.16 -3.25 0.66
N THR A 103 8.79 -4.07 1.50
CA THR A 103 10.08 -3.77 2.14
C THR A 103 11.08 -4.90 1.87
N ASP A 104 12.05 -4.63 1.00
CA ASP A 104 12.99 -5.63 0.47
C ASP A 104 14.33 -5.70 1.21
N LEU A 105 14.61 -4.71 2.04
CA LEU A 105 15.85 -4.62 2.80
C LEU A 105 15.54 -4.88 4.27
N THR A 106 16.52 -5.44 4.98
CA THR A 106 16.50 -5.50 6.44
C THR A 106 17.56 -4.55 6.98
N VAL A 107 17.40 -4.08 8.22
CA VAL A 107 18.42 -3.25 8.89
C VAL A 107 19.82 -3.89 8.84
N ASP A 108 19.90 -5.22 8.95
CA ASP A 108 21.17 -5.97 8.93
C ASP A 108 21.87 -5.95 7.56
N THR A 109 21.09 -5.87 6.48
CA THR A 109 21.59 -5.99 5.09
C THR A 109 21.55 -4.67 4.32
N MET A 110 21.05 -3.60 4.95
CA MET A 110 20.70 -2.38 4.25
C MET A 110 21.90 -1.68 3.61
N TYR A 111 23.05 -1.58 4.29
CA TYR A 111 24.17 -0.80 3.77
C TYR A 111 24.79 -1.39 2.50
N ALA A 112 24.97 -2.71 2.45
CA ALA A 112 25.50 -3.38 1.27
C ALA A 112 24.54 -3.21 0.08
N THR A 113 23.25 -3.43 0.33
CA THR A 113 22.22 -3.36 -0.72
C THR A 113 21.98 -1.92 -1.20
N LEU A 114 21.90 -0.96 -0.28
CA LEU A 114 21.73 0.46 -0.60
C LEU A 114 22.93 1.00 -1.37
N ASN A 115 24.15 0.55 -1.07
CA ASN A 115 25.33 0.98 -1.82
C ASN A 115 25.17 0.74 -3.32
N ASP A 116 24.70 -0.45 -3.69
CA ASP A 116 24.52 -0.83 -5.09
C ASP A 116 23.32 -0.09 -5.70
N MET A 117 22.22 0.03 -4.96
CA MET A 117 21.03 0.77 -5.42
C MET A 117 21.31 2.25 -5.65
N LEU A 118 22.04 2.91 -4.74
CA LEU A 118 22.44 4.32 -4.91
C LEU A 118 23.42 4.52 -6.08
N ALA A 119 24.12 3.47 -6.49
CA ALA A 119 24.95 3.43 -7.71
C ALA A 119 24.16 3.11 -8.99
N GLY A 120 22.82 3.01 -8.92
CA GLY A 120 21.94 2.75 -10.06
C GLY A 120 21.63 1.27 -10.30
N GLN A 121 22.05 0.37 -9.42
CA GLN A 121 21.75 -1.07 -9.54
C GLN A 121 20.44 -1.40 -8.83
N PHE A 122 19.32 -1.07 -9.47
CA PHE A 122 17.98 -1.40 -8.98
C PHE A 122 17.01 -1.70 -10.13
N ILE A 123 15.89 -2.29 -9.77
CA ILE A 123 14.72 -2.49 -10.64
C ILE A 123 13.64 -1.52 -10.18
N VAL A 124 13.03 -0.82 -11.13
CA VAL A 124 11.86 0.03 -10.87
C VAL A 124 10.60 -0.81 -11.06
N GLU A 125 9.75 -0.87 -10.06
CA GLU A 125 8.42 -1.45 -10.17
C GLU A 125 7.35 -0.37 -9.94
N ASN A 126 6.48 -0.19 -10.93
CA ASN A 126 5.34 0.71 -10.81
C ASN A 126 4.15 -0.05 -10.25
N ARG A 127 3.53 0.45 -9.19
CA ARG A 127 2.35 -0.15 -8.57
C ARG A 127 1.14 0.76 -8.73
N MET A 128 0.05 0.20 -9.23
CA MET A 128 -1.21 0.91 -9.37
C MET A 128 -1.85 1.18 -8.00
N LEU A 129 -2.67 2.24 -7.95
CA LEU A 129 -3.56 2.56 -6.84
C LEU A 129 -5.00 2.62 -7.36
N LEU A 130 -5.94 2.59 -6.42
CA LEU A 130 -7.33 2.93 -6.64
C LEU A 130 -7.60 4.34 -6.13
N THR A 131 -8.48 5.06 -6.83
CA THR A 131 -9.20 6.21 -6.30
C THR A 131 -10.60 5.75 -5.94
N THR A 132 -11.09 6.16 -4.77
CA THR A 132 -12.49 6.01 -4.39
C THR A 132 -13.13 7.38 -4.19
N GLU A 133 -14.39 7.50 -4.59
CA GLU A 133 -15.20 8.70 -4.41
C GLU A 133 -16.60 8.30 -3.96
N VAL A 134 -17.12 8.93 -2.90
CA VAL A 134 -18.50 8.75 -2.44
C VAL A 134 -19.28 9.99 -2.80
N THR A 135 -20.36 9.81 -3.56
CA THR A 135 -21.34 10.85 -3.87
C THR A 135 -22.59 10.65 -3.02
N ARG A 136 -23.02 11.70 -2.32
CA ARG A 136 -24.29 11.76 -1.59
C ARG A 136 -25.10 12.95 -2.10
N HIS A 137 -26.35 12.71 -2.50
CA HIS A 137 -27.23 13.74 -3.08
C HIS A 137 -26.61 14.53 -4.25
N GLY A 138 -25.74 13.89 -5.05
CA GLY A 138 -25.05 14.53 -6.18
C GLY A 138 -23.75 15.25 -5.84
N GLU A 139 -23.37 15.33 -4.56
CA GLU A 139 -22.12 15.98 -4.13
C GLU A 139 -21.07 14.95 -3.69
N SER A 140 -19.80 15.19 -4.06
CA SER A 140 -18.67 14.38 -3.59
C SER A 140 -18.39 14.69 -2.12
N VAL A 141 -18.68 13.73 -1.23
CA VAL A 141 -18.54 13.88 0.23
C VAL A 141 -17.32 13.17 0.80
N PHE A 142 -16.71 12.25 0.04
CA PHE A 142 -15.49 11.57 0.44
C PHE A 142 -14.69 11.21 -0.80
N LYS A 143 -13.37 11.40 -0.74
CA LYS A 143 -12.46 11.01 -1.81
C LYS A 143 -11.12 10.60 -1.23
N GLU A 144 -10.65 9.43 -1.62
CA GLU A 144 -9.40 8.88 -1.09
C GLU A 144 -8.66 8.00 -2.10
N LEU A 145 -7.37 7.79 -1.83
CA LEU A 145 -6.54 6.81 -2.51
C LEU A 145 -6.44 5.52 -1.69
N ALA A 146 -6.36 4.38 -2.37
CA ALA A 146 -6.06 3.09 -1.77
C ALA A 146 -4.97 2.37 -2.56
N PHE A 147 -3.93 1.93 -1.88
CA PHE A 147 -2.84 1.17 -2.48
C PHE A 147 -3.12 -0.34 -2.43
N ASN A 148 -3.69 -0.85 -1.34
CA ASN A 148 -4.18 -2.21 -1.26
C ASN A 148 -5.63 -2.31 -1.74
N ASP A 149 -6.55 -1.71 -0.99
CA ASP A 149 -7.97 -2.01 -1.14
C ASP A 149 -8.92 -0.92 -0.65
N VAL A 150 -10.10 -0.91 -1.27
CA VAL A 150 -11.30 -0.19 -0.86
C VAL A 150 -12.28 -1.24 -0.34
N VAL A 151 -12.72 -1.09 0.90
CA VAL A 151 -13.54 -2.09 1.60
C VAL A 151 -14.83 -1.45 2.07
N LEU A 152 -15.97 -1.94 1.59
CA LEU A 152 -17.27 -1.65 2.17
C LEU A 152 -17.58 -2.75 3.17
N HIS A 153 -17.86 -2.41 4.43
CA HIS A 153 -18.13 -3.40 5.47
C HIS A 153 -19.22 -2.92 6.44
N ARG A 154 -20.08 -3.83 6.91
CA ARG A 154 -21.23 -3.58 7.79
C ARG A 154 -20.93 -3.06 9.21
N GLY A 155 -19.67 -2.75 9.52
CA GLY A 155 -19.25 -2.35 10.86
C GLY A 155 -19.59 -3.40 11.93
N ILE A 156 -20.12 -2.95 13.08
CA ILE A 156 -20.56 -3.81 14.19
C ILE A 156 -22.02 -4.25 14.08
N SER A 157 -22.76 -3.79 13.06
CA SER A 157 -24.17 -4.10 12.89
C SER A 157 -24.40 -5.57 12.57
N SER A 158 -25.47 -6.17 13.10
CA SER A 158 -25.84 -7.56 12.84
C SER A 158 -26.50 -7.79 11.48
N GLY A 159 -26.96 -6.72 10.81
CA GLY A 159 -27.60 -6.79 9.49
C GLY A 159 -26.59 -6.84 8.34
N MET A 160 -26.87 -7.65 7.32
CA MET A 160 -26.13 -7.62 6.06
C MET A 160 -26.42 -6.33 5.28
N ILE A 161 -25.43 -5.88 4.51
CA ILE A 161 -25.57 -4.74 3.61
C ILE A 161 -26.15 -5.21 2.28
N GLU A 162 -26.90 -4.34 1.60
CA GLU A 162 -27.36 -4.59 0.23
C GLU A 162 -26.74 -3.58 -0.72
N LEU A 163 -25.96 -4.11 -1.67
CA LEU A 163 -25.20 -3.34 -2.65
C LEU A 163 -25.64 -3.74 -4.06
N GLU A 164 -25.72 -2.78 -4.97
CA GLU A 164 -25.83 -3.01 -6.41
C GLU A 164 -24.51 -2.62 -7.08
N VAL A 165 -23.91 -3.54 -7.83
CA VAL A 165 -22.59 -3.36 -8.45
C VAL A 165 -22.72 -3.25 -9.95
N HIS A 166 -22.12 -2.20 -10.50
CA HIS A 166 -21.96 -1.95 -11.92
C HIS A 166 -20.49 -1.89 -12.30
N ILE A 167 -20.14 -2.39 -13.47
CA ILE A 167 -18.81 -2.28 -14.06
C ILE A 167 -18.97 -1.64 -15.43
N ASN A 168 -18.33 -0.49 -15.65
CA ASN A 168 -18.46 0.28 -16.89
C ASN A 168 -19.94 0.53 -17.28
N GLU A 169 -20.74 0.97 -16.31
CA GLU A 169 -22.19 1.23 -16.46
C GLU A 169 -23.07 -0.03 -16.71
N GLU A 170 -22.48 -1.22 -16.79
CA GLU A 170 -23.21 -2.48 -16.92
C GLU A 170 -23.53 -3.07 -15.54
N TYR A 171 -24.81 -3.37 -15.31
CA TYR A 171 -25.25 -4.07 -14.10
C TYR A 171 -24.65 -5.48 -14.05
N VAL A 172 -23.98 -5.80 -12.94
CA VAL A 172 -23.36 -7.13 -12.75
C VAL A 172 -24.19 -7.98 -11.81
N TYR A 173 -24.40 -7.51 -10.57
CA TYR A 173 -25.23 -8.20 -9.58
C TYR A 173 -25.64 -7.28 -8.42
N SER A 174 -26.65 -7.74 -7.68
CA SER A 174 -26.96 -7.26 -6.33
C SER A 174 -26.37 -8.22 -5.30
N LEU A 175 -25.74 -7.66 -4.26
CA LEU A 175 -24.97 -8.36 -3.26
C LEU A 175 -25.57 -8.12 -1.87
N ARG A 176 -25.90 -9.22 -1.18
CA ARG A 176 -26.15 -9.23 0.26
C ARG A 176 -25.02 -9.95 0.97
N SER A 177 -24.26 -9.25 1.79
CA SER A 177 -23.02 -9.76 2.41
C SER A 177 -22.64 -8.96 3.66
N ASP A 178 -21.55 -9.36 4.31
CA ASP A 178 -20.89 -8.56 5.35
C ASP A 178 -20.13 -7.37 4.74
N GLY A 179 -19.71 -7.51 3.47
CA GLY A 179 -18.94 -6.49 2.78
C GLY A 179 -18.58 -6.84 1.34
N LEU A 180 -17.89 -5.89 0.70
CA LEU A 180 -17.28 -6.03 -0.63
C LEU A 180 -15.91 -5.35 -0.60
N ILE A 181 -14.89 -6.07 -1.07
CA ILE A 181 -13.52 -5.58 -1.21
C ILE A 181 -13.24 -5.34 -2.68
N ILE A 182 -12.67 -4.19 -3.01
CA ILE A 182 -12.10 -3.88 -4.30
C ILE A 182 -10.61 -3.67 -4.09
N ALA A 183 -9.78 -4.56 -4.61
CA ALA A 183 -8.35 -4.55 -4.34
C ALA A 183 -7.50 -4.42 -5.61
N THR A 184 -6.32 -3.84 -5.44
CA THR A 184 -5.23 -3.87 -6.42
C THR A 184 -4.52 -5.23 -6.38
N PRO A 185 -3.58 -5.50 -7.30
CA PRO A 185 -2.75 -6.69 -7.22
C PRO A 185 -1.85 -6.69 -5.98
N THR A 186 -1.41 -5.53 -5.49
CA THR A 186 -0.70 -5.40 -4.21
C THR A 186 -1.60 -5.80 -3.04
N GLY A 187 -2.86 -5.34 -3.04
CA GLY A 187 -3.86 -5.69 -2.02
C GLY A 187 -4.36 -7.13 -2.10
N SER A 188 -4.09 -7.85 -3.19
CA SER A 188 -4.52 -9.25 -3.35
C SER A 188 -3.96 -10.19 -2.29
N THR A 189 -2.81 -9.84 -1.68
CA THR A 189 -2.19 -10.58 -0.58
C THR A 189 -2.56 -10.04 0.81
N ALA A 190 -3.42 -9.02 0.89
CA ALA A 190 -3.89 -8.41 2.12
C ALA A 190 -5.30 -8.95 2.48
N TYR A 191 -6.27 -8.06 2.74
CA TYR A 191 -7.59 -8.48 3.22
C TYR A 191 -8.34 -9.33 2.18
N ALA A 192 -8.16 -9.02 0.89
CA ALA A 192 -8.70 -9.81 -0.21
C ALA A 192 -8.30 -11.30 -0.13
N LEU A 193 -7.06 -11.62 0.24
CA LEU A 193 -6.60 -13.01 0.41
C LEU A 193 -7.37 -13.72 1.53
N SER A 194 -7.54 -13.05 2.66
CA SER A 194 -8.29 -13.58 3.81
C SER A 194 -9.76 -13.80 3.49
N SER A 195 -10.32 -13.04 2.54
CA SER A 195 -11.71 -13.18 2.07
C SER A 195 -11.86 -14.14 0.87
N GLY A 196 -10.82 -14.89 0.51
CA GLY A 196 -10.88 -15.91 -0.54
C GLY A 196 -10.64 -15.39 -1.96
N GLY A 197 -10.10 -14.18 -2.10
CA GLY A 197 -9.63 -13.63 -3.36
C GLY A 197 -8.35 -14.32 -3.87
N PRO A 198 -8.09 -14.30 -5.19
CA PRO A 198 -6.88 -14.86 -5.76
C PRO A 198 -5.66 -13.99 -5.47
N ILE A 199 -4.49 -14.60 -5.37
CA ILE A 199 -3.20 -13.89 -5.36
C ILE A 199 -2.92 -13.41 -6.79
N LEU A 200 -2.67 -12.11 -6.96
CA LEU A 200 -2.24 -11.52 -8.21
C LEU A 200 -0.79 -11.08 -8.13
N HIS A 201 -0.05 -11.22 -9.24
CA HIS A 201 1.30 -10.69 -9.34
C HIS A 201 1.24 -9.14 -9.34
N PRO A 202 2.07 -8.43 -8.54
CA PRO A 202 1.99 -6.97 -8.35
C PRO A 202 2.20 -6.16 -9.64
N GLY A 203 2.99 -6.67 -10.59
CA GLY A 203 3.20 -6.04 -11.90
C GLY A 203 2.03 -6.15 -12.89
N LEU A 204 0.90 -6.75 -12.52
CA LEU A 204 -0.30 -6.78 -13.37
C LEU A 204 -1.11 -5.47 -13.20
N ASN A 205 -1.87 -5.10 -14.23
CA ASN A 205 -2.82 -3.99 -14.16
C ASN A 205 -4.25 -4.55 -14.17
N LEU A 206 -4.69 -5.03 -13.01
CA LEU A 206 -6.00 -5.66 -12.79
C LEU A 206 -6.62 -5.14 -11.49
N MET A 207 -7.93 -5.20 -11.38
CA MET A 207 -8.65 -5.02 -10.11
C MET A 207 -9.38 -6.31 -9.76
N ILE A 208 -9.55 -6.57 -8.47
CA ILE A 208 -10.34 -7.71 -7.98
C ILE A 208 -11.48 -7.25 -7.10
N LEU A 209 -12.66 -7.82 -7.31
CA LEU A 209 -13.83 -7.67 -6.46
C LEU A 209 -13.99 -8.96 -5.65
N VAL A 210 -13.96 -8.87 -4.33
CA VAL A 210 -14.03 -10.01 -3.41
C VAL A 210 -15.16 -9.77 -2.40
N PRO A 211 -16.28 -10.52 -2.46
CA PRO A 211 -17.34 -10.39 -1.47
C PRO A 211 -16.89 -10.96 -0.11
N VAL A 212 -17.27 -10.30 0.99
CA VAL A 212 -17.00 -10.77 2.36
C VAL A 212 -18.24 -11.48 2.89
N CYS A 213 -18.16 -12.80 3.11
CA CYS A 213 -19.25 -13.64 3.61
C CYS A 213 -20.59 -13.41 2.85
N PRO A 214 -20.65 -13.57 1.51
CA PRO A 214 -21.88 -13.37 0.77
C PRO A 214 -22.94 -14.41 1.15
N HIS A 215 -24.20 -13.97 1.27
CA HIS A 215 -25.31 -14.87 1.56
C HIS A 215 -25.59 -15.85 0.40
N THR A 216 -25.28 -15.44 -0.83
CA THR A 216 -25.48 -16.26 -2.04
C THR A 216 -24.28 -17.16 -2.29
N LEU A 217 -24.51 -18.49 -2.30
CA LEU A 217 -23.46 -19.50 -2.48
C LEU A 217 -22.74 -19.48 -3.83
N SER A 218 -23.36 -18.93 -4.87
CA SER A 218 -22.77 -18.83 -6.21
C SER A 218 -21.87 -17.61 -6.38
N ASN A 219 -21.79 -16.71 -5.40
CA ASN A 219 -20.96 -15.51 -5.52
C ASN A 219 -19.46 -15.88 -5.47
N ARG A 220 -18.66 -15.31 -6.36
CA ARG A 220 -17.23 -15.60 -6.52
C ARG A 220 -16.46 -14.31 -6.74
N PRO A 221 -15.18 -14.26 -6.34
CA PRO A 221 -14.30 -13.17 -6.73
C PRO A 221 -14.27 -12.96 -8.24
N ILE A 222 -14.28 -11.71 -8.68
CA ILE A 222 -14.16 -11.33 -10.10
C ILE A 222 -12.87 -10.55 -10.29
N VAL A 223 -12.12 -10.88 -11.33
CA VAL A 223 -10.94 -10.14 -11.76
C VAL A 223 -11.27 -9.37 -13.04
N ILE A 224 -10.98 -8.07 -13.06
CA ILE A 224 -11.27 -7.19 -14.20
C ILE A 224 -10.04 -6.36 -14.59
N GLY A 225 -10.06 -5.77 -15.79
CA GLY A 225 -9.03 -4.85 -16.26
C GLY A 225 -8.95 -3.58 -15.41
N ALA A 226 -7.75 -3.02 -15.22
CA ALA A 226 -7.56 -1.87 -14.34
C ALA A 226 -8.21 -0.57 -14.83
N ASP A 227 -8.52 -0.43 -16.12
CA ASP A 227 -9.21 0.76 -16.64
C ASP A 227 -10.72 0.71 -16.46
N ALA A 228 -11.25 -0.38 -15.88
CA ALA A 228 -12.66 -0.47 -15.55
C ALA A 228 -13.05 0.54 -14.47
N VAL A 229 -14.30 0.97 -14.51
CA VAL A 229 -14.91 1.83 -13.49
C VAL A 229 -15.96 1.01 -12.76
N ILE A 230 -15.81 0.87 -11.45
CA ILE A 230 -16.73 0.13 -10.58
C ILE A 230 -17.62 1.16 -9.90
N GLU A 231 -18.92 1.08 -10.14
CA GLU A 231 -19.93 1.88 -9.41
C GLU A 231 -20.70 0.95 -8.47
N ILE A 232 -20.85 1.36 -7.21
CA ILE A 232 -21.58 0.63 -6.18
C ILE A 232 -22.65 1.55 -5.63
N LYS A 233 -23.91 1.12 -5.71
CA LYS A 233 -25.05 1.82 -5.12
C LYS A 233 -25.44 1.12 -3.82
N VAL A 234 -25.54 1.88 -2.74
CA VAL A 234 -25.92 1.37 -1.43
C VAL A 234 -27.45 1.38 -1.32
N HIS A 235 -28.08 0.21 -1.31
CA HIS A 235 -29.55 0.09 -1.23
C HIS A 235 -30.04 -0.01 0.21
N TYR A 236 -29.36 -0.81 1.03
CA TYR A 236 -29.69 -0.98 2.44
C TYR A 236 -28.42 -1.00 3.27
N THR A 237 -28.41 -0.17 4.31
CA THR A 237 -27.29 -0.05 5.25
C THR A 237 -27.78 0.44 6.61
N THR A 238 -27.04 0.09 7.65
CA THR A 238 -27.25 0.58 9.02
C THR A 238 -26.04 1.39 9.48
N GLU A 239 -24.87 0.74 9.60
CA GLU A 239 -23.61 1.33 10.07
C GLU A 239 -22.46 0.96 9.12
N THR A 240 -22.73 0.95 7.81
CA THR A 240 -21.69 0.56 6.84
C THR A 240 -20.64 1.63 6.72
N LYS A 241 -19.39 1.19 6.68
CA LYS A 241 -18.25 2.06 6.45
C LYS A 241 -17.54 1.64 5.19
N ILE A 242 -17.06 2.64 4.46
CA ILE A 242 -16.02 2.45 3.47
C ILE A 242 -14.67 2.69 4.14
N TYR A 243 -13.73 1.77 3.94
CA TYR A 243 -12.35 1.87 4.40
C TYR A 243 -11.43 1.90 3.19
N THR A 244 -10.35 2.68 3.27
CA THR A 244 -9.25 2.66 2.30
C THR A 244 -7.97 2.27 2.99
N ASP A 245 -7.39 1.14 2.57
CA ASP A 245 -6.20 0.51 3.17
C ASP A 245 -6.30 0.28 4.70
N SER A 246 -7.52 0.19 5.25
CA SER A 246 -7.77 0.17 6.70
C SER A 246 -7.23 1.38 7.49
N HIS A 247 -6.94 2.52 6.82
CA HIS A 247 -6.40 3.73 7.46
C HIS A 247 -7.42 4.88 7.51
N SER A 248 -8.05 5.20 6.37
CA SER A 248 -9.11 6.22 6.29
C SER A 248 -10.47 5.53 6.18
N TRP A 249 -11.52 6.18 6.69
CA TRP A 249 -12.87 5.66 6.61
C TRP A 249 -13.94 6.75 6.52
N PHE A 250 -15.11 6.38 6.02
CA PHE A 250 -16.29 7.24 5.94
C PHE A 250 -17.58 6.42 6.15
N ASP A 251 -18.58 7.01 6.78
CA ASP A 251 -19.87 6.36 7.03
C ASP A 251 -20.78 6.47 5.80
N LEU A 252 -21.12 5.30 5.22
CA LEU A 252 -22.03 5.20 4.08
C LEU A 252 -23.49 5.24 4.55
N GLY A 253 -24.31 5.95 3.78
CA GLY A 253 -25.75 6.03 3.95
C GLY A 253 -26.49 5.33 2.81
N GLU A 254 -27.79 5.12 2.99
CA GLU A 254 -28.65 4.65 1.91
C GLU A 254 -28.62 5.64 0.74
N HIS A 255 -28.64 5.10 -0.48
CA HIS A 255 -28.55 5.83 -1.74
C HIS A 255 -27.21 6.54 -2.01
N ASP A 256 -26.20 6.36 -1.14
CA ASP A 256 -24.84 6.75 -1.50
C ASP A 256 -24.35 5.95 -2.70
N ARG A 257 -23.54 6.62 -3.51
CA ARG A 257 -22.89 6.05 -4.68
C ARG A 257 -21.39 6.07 -4.49
N VAL A 258 -20.77 4.90 -4.56
CA VAL A 258 -19.32 4.74 -4.46
C VAL A 258 -18.76 4.46 -5.86
N LEU A 259 -17.77 5.25 -6.27
CA LEU A 259 -17.04 5.06 -7.51
C LEU A 259 -15.61 4.63 -7.21
N VAL A 260 -15.19 3.47 -7.71
CA VAL A 260 -13.81 2.98 -7.58
C VAL A 260 -13.22 2.79 -8.97
N ARG A 261 -12.03 3.35 -9.19
CA ARG A 261 -11.29 3.27 -10.47
C ARG A 261 -9.79 3.36 -10.23
N ARG A 262 -9.00 2.99 -11.23
CA ARG A 262 -7.54 3.15 -11.20
C ARG A 262 -7.14 4.62 -11.07
N CYS A 263 -6.18 4.88 -10.19
CA CYS A 263 -5.48 6.16 -10.11
C CYS A 263 -4.59 6.35 -11.35
N PRO A 264 -4.60 7.55 -11.99
CA PRO A 264 -3.70 7.83 -13.11
C PRO A 264 -2.22 7.68 -12.74
N GLU A 265 -1.86 8.11 -11.53
CA GLU A 265 -0.52 8.02 -10.96
C GLU A 265 -0.24 6.64 -10.37
N THR A 266 1.04 6.28 -10.32
CA THR A 266 1.53 5.01 -9.75
C THR A 266 2.61 5.26 -8.71
N ILE A 267 2.71 4.37 -7.73
CA ILE A 267 3.85 4.33 -6.81
C ILE A 267 5.06 3.75 -7.55
N LYS A 268 6.23 4.34 -7.36
CA LYS A 268 7.51 3.80 -7.85
C LYS A 268 8.25 3.17 -6.68
N LEU A 269 8.37 1.85 -6.69
CA LEU A 269 9.23 1.12 -5.75
C LEU A 269 10.57 0.81 -6.43
N LEU A 270 11.67 1.03 -5.71
CA LEU A 270 12.99 0.61 -6.14
C LEU A 270 13.38 -0.67 -5.39
N HIS A 271 13.66 -1.71 -6.15
CA HIS A 271 14.04 -3.01 -5.64
C HIS A 271 15.51 -3.31 -5.97
N PRO A 272 16.24 -4.06 -5.13
CA PRO A 272 17.55 -4.58 -5.53
C PRO A 272 17.43 -5.48 -6.77
N VAL A 273 18.48 -5.56 -7.58
CA VAL A 273 18.48 -6.34 -8.85
C VAL A 273 18.17 -7.83 -8.69
N HIS A 274 18.31 -8.37 -7.48
CA HIS A 274 18.02 -9.76 -7.13
C HIS A 274 16.71 -9.94 -6.37
N HIS A 275 15.84 -8.92 -6.36
CA HIS A 275 14.50 -9.00 -5.77
C HIS A 275 13.70 -10.13 -6.41
N SER A 276 12.92 -10.84 -5.59
CA SER A 276 12.07 -11.94 -6.04
C SER A 276 10.76 -11.96 -5.26
N TYR A 277 9.70 -11.49 -5.92
CA TYR A 277 8.33 -11.55 -5.41
C TYR A 277 7.93 -12.97 -4.98
N TYR A 278 8.25 -13.99 -5.79
CA TYR A 278 7.91 -15.37 -5.43
C TYR A 278 8.68 -15.92 -4.22
N ARG A 279 9.92 -15.46 -3.98
CA ARG A 279 10.64 -15.84 -2.75
C ARG A 279 9.90 -15.32 -1.53
N MET A 280 9.55 -14.04 -1.57
CA MET A 280 8.78 -13.37 -0.53
C MET A 280 7.41 -14.02 -0.30
N LEU A 281 6.70 -14.37 -1.38
CA LEU A 281 5.41 -15.08 -1.28
C LEU A 281 5.56 -16.45 -0.58
N ARG A 282 6.60 -17.23 -0.93
CA ARG A 282 6.89 -18.51 -0.28
C ARG A 282 7.19 -18.36 1.21
N GLU A 283 7.98 -17.36 1.59
CA GLU A 283 8.34 -17.09 2.98
C GLU A 283 7.11 -16.65 3.80
N LYS A 284 6.27 -15.77 3.25
CA LYS A 284 5.07 -15.25 3.92
C LYS A 284 3.98 -16.30 4.08
N LEU A 285 3.77 -17.15 3.08
CA LEU A 285 2.72 -18.17 3.09
C LEU A 285 3.20 -19.55 3.56
N GLY A 286 4.47 -19.68 3.95
CA GLY A 286 5.02 -20.93 4.47
C GLY A 286 5.09 -22.08 3.45
N TRP A 287 5.09 -21.78 2.15
CA TRP A 287 5.06 -22.78 1.07
C TRP A 287 6.36 -23.60 0.95
N SER A 288 7.43 -23.19 1.61
CA SER A 288 8.72 -23.91 1.63
C SER A 288 8.80 -25.06 2.63
N SER A 289 7.78 -25.27 3.47
CA SER A 289 7.82 -26.21 4.61
C SER A 289 7.78 -27.70 4.24
N ILE A 290 7.50 -28.06 2.99
CA ILE A 290 7.14 -29.44 2.59
C ILE A 290 8.37 -30.34 2.29
N LEU A 291 9.60 -29.81 2.26
CA LEU A 291 10.78 -30.59 1.84
C LEU A 291 11.54 -31.34 2.95
N GLN A 292 10.98 -31.49 4.16
CA GLN A 292 11.56 -32.44 5.12
C GLN A 292 11.14 -33.88 4.73
N LYS A 293 12.03 -34.58 4.02
CA LYS A 293 11.97 -36.04 3.92
C LYS A 293 11.96 -36.60 5.35
N ASN A 294 10.85 -37.26 5.71
CA ASN A 294 10.84 -38.18 6.85
C ASN A 294 11.92 -39.24 6.59
N SER A 295 13.07 -39.12 7.26
CA SER A 295 14.04 -40.19 7.38
C SER A 295 13.34 -41.35 8.09
N ARG A 296 13.02 -42.40 7.31
CA ARG A 296 12.68 -43.72 7.86
C ARG A 296 13.91 -44.34 8.50
#